data_AF-F0XQE7-F1
#
_entry.id   AF-F0XQE7-F1
#
_cell.length_a   1.000
_cell.length_b   1.000
_cell.length_c   1.000
_cell.angle_alpha   90.00
_cell.angle_beta   90.00
_cell.angle_gamma   90.00
#
_symmetry.space_group_name_H-M   'P 1'
#
loop_
_entity.id
_entity.type
_entity.pdbx_description
1 polymer ?
#
loop_
_entity_poly.entity_id
_entity_poly.type
_entity_poly.pdbx_seq_one_letter_code
_entity_poly.pdbx_strand_id
1 'polypeptide(L)'
;MMMFAAYMTRAIQLLLSSPRKSPDHAVGDDGREREELTPLRLSGESPHTSLPPMPPRSHAAAYITVRGQNLDDPLSSFSDVPVPHFRISIPVRPPRPRAERWAEFVGGHADTFLFFCVLLLAGLPSYYSSPGYTMPLHLSVNILMFFSAMALPPSWRQLLHPVIVSAFSTLLIVWLLGRVHGDNSLSSVLGDYRTGSTYLKLWAAAGTEKANTLPRPGAGDILSSAMDASIVSLALPMYQYRHELRRHFFAIVLPNIVLSIISLFVYPVVCHAIGISPERSLAFTSRSLTLALATPAVKNLGGDLNTVSAVALISGVLGVLIGRQLLSWLRIPEDDYITRGVTFGANASALGTALLLRTDPRAAAISSLAMGLFGTVTVVFSSIPPMVHIIRSLVGLT
;
A
#
# COMPACT_ATOMS: atom_id res chain seq x y z
N MET A 1 2.50 1.01 -20.81
CA MET A 1 1.54 0.17 -20.06
C MET A 1 0.66 0.98 -19.12
N MET A 2 1.19 1.83 -18.24
CA MET A 2 0.37 2.61 -17.30
C MET A 2 -0.69 3.51 -17.97
N MET A 3 -0.34 4.24 -19.05
CA MET A 3 -1.32 5.00 -19.84
C MET A 3 -2.41 4.11 -20.45
N PHE A 4 -2.02 2.96 -21.00
CA PHE A 4 -2.95 1.98 -21.58
C PHE A 4 -3.90 1.42 -20.53
N ALA A 5 -3.39 1.10 -19.32
CA ALA A 5 -4.22 0.67 -18.20
C ALA A 5 -5.27 1.72 -17.83
N ALA A 6 -4.86 3.00 -17.74
CA ALA A 6 -5.78 4.10 -17.40
C ALA A 6 -6.88 4.28 -18.45
N TYR A 7 -6.50 4.40 -19.73
CA TYR A 7 -7.47 4.59 -20.81
C TYR A 7 -8.40 3.40 -20.99
N MET A 8 -7.87 2.18 -20.95
CA MET A 8 -8.67 0.97 -21.12
C MET A 8 -9.67 0.80 -19.96
N THR A 9 -9.23 1.02 -18.72
CA THR A 9 -10.11 0.94 -17.56
C THR A 9 -11.23 1.97 -17.65
N ARG A 10 -10.89 3.22 -18.00
CA ARG A 10 -11.88 4.28 -18.18
C ARG A 10 -12.83 4.01 -19.35
N ALA A 11 -12.34 3.49 -20.47
CA ALA A 11 -13.17 3.12 -21.61
C ALA A 11 -14.18 2.02 -21.24
N ILE A 12 -13.73 0.99 -20.53
CA ILE A 12 -14.61 -0.09 -20.06
C ILE A 12 -15.64 0.44 -19.05
N GLN A 13 -15.25 1.34 -18.14
CA GLN A 13 -16.22 1.99 -17.25
C GLN A 13 -17.28 2.76 -18.03
N LEU A 14 -16.90 3.56 -19.03
CA LEU A 14 -17.86 4.31 -19.85
C LEU A 14 -18.79 3.39 -20.64
N LEU A 15 -18.27 2.28 -21.18
CA LEU A 15 -19.07 1.28 -21.87
C LEU A 15 -20.08 0.59 -20.93
N LEU A 16 -19.65 0.24 -19.72
CA LEU A 16 -20.52 -0.38 -18.71
C LEU A 16 -21.48 0.61 -18.05
N SER A 17 -21.17 1.91 -18.11
CA SER A 17 -21.98 3.00 -17.54
C SER A 17 -22.94 3.64 -18.56
N SER A 18 -22.94 3.20 -19.82
CA SER A 18 -23.84 3.73 -20.85
C SER A 18 -25.31 3.39 -20.54
N PRO A 19 -26.25 4.35 -20.68
CA PRO A 19 -27.47 4.37 -19.87
C PRO A 19 -28.58 3.50 -20.46
N ARG A 20 -29.02 2.51 -19.69
CA ARG A 20 -30.39 1.98 -19.78
C ARG A 20 -31.16 2.33 -18.51
N LYS A 21 -31.40 3.63 -18.32
CA LYS A 21 -32.47 4.15 -17.49
C LYS A 21 -32.81 5.55 -17.99
N SER A 22 -33.88 5.63 -18.80
CA SER A 22 -34.58 6.91 -19.02
C SER A 22 -34.99 7.50 -17.67
N PRO A 23 -34.99 8.84 -17.54
CA PRO A 23 -35.38 9.51 -16.32
C PRO A 23 -36.90 9.58 -16.27
N ASP A 24 -37.55 8.59 -15.68
CA ASP A 24 -38.90 8.74 -15.17
C ASP A 24 -39.18 7.65 -14.12
N HIS A 25 -39.68 8.10 -12.97
CA HIS A 25 -40.12 7.32 -11.79
C HIS A 25 -39.05 6.64 -10.92
N ALA A 26 -38.68 7.32 -9.84
CA ALA A 26 -38.90 6.81 -8.47
C ALA A 26 -38.49 7.90 -7.47
N VAL A 27 -39.36 8.89 -7.29
CA VAL A 27 -39.49 9.61 -6.02
C VAL A 27 -40.07 8.62 -5.02
N GLY A 28 -39.37 8.43 -3.90
CA GLY A 28 -39.87 7.69 -2.74
C GLY A 28 -39.25 6.31 -2.56
N ASP A 29 -38.11 6.25 -1.86
CA ASP A 29 -37.90 5.39 -0.67
C ASP A 29 -36.45 5.59 -0.18
N ASP A 30 -36.22 6.64 0.60
CA ASP A 30 -34.90 6.91 1.22
C ASP A 30 -35.08 7.10 2.73
N GLY A 31 -35.76 6.11 3.34
CA GLY A 31 -36.22 6.15 4.74
C GLY A 31 -35.68 5.07 5.67
N ARG A 32 -34.94 4.07 5.18
CA ARG A 32 -34.45 2.98 6.04
C ARG A 32 -33.13 2.43 5.51
N GLU A 33 -32.02 2.89 6.11
CA GLU A 33 -30.73 2.17 6.27
C GLU A 33 -29.61 3.12 6.74
N ARG A 34 -29.91 3.95 7.76
CA ARG A 34 -28.90 4.80 8.44
C ARG A 34 -28.64 4.43 9.90
N GLU A 35 -29.05 3.24 10.34
CA GLU A 35 -28.70 2.71 11.66
C GLU A 35 -27.97 1.38 11.53
N GLU A 36 -26.64 1.43 11.57
CA GLU A 36 -25.75 0.55 12.35
C GLU A 36 -24.30 0.70 11.85
N LEU A 37 -23.62 1.72 12.37
CA LEU A 37 -22.16 1.81 12.39
C LEU A 37 -21.75 2.21 13.80
N THR A 38 -21.93 1.27 14.72
CA THR A 38 -21.44 1.38 16.11
C THR A 38 -20.03 0.79 16.16
N PRO A 39 -19.00 1.51 16.64
CA PRO A 39 -17.72 0.88 16.93
C PRO A 39 -17.86 -0.04 18.16
N LEU A 40 -17.39 -1.27 18.03
CA LEU A 40 -17.34 -2.30 19.07
C LEU A 40 -16.71 -1.75 20.38
N ARG A 41 -17.55 -1.54 21.41
CA ARG A 41 -17.12 -1.48 22.82
C ARG A 41 -17.04 -2.91 23.34
N LEU A 42 -15.85 -3.33 23.77
CA LEU A 42 -15.69 -4.52 24.60
C LEU A 42 -16.32 -4.25 25.97
N SER A 43 -17.42 -4.94 26.26
CA SER A 43 -18.07 -4.97 27.57
C SER A 43 -17.52 -6.16 28.36
N GLY A 44 -16.83 -5.87 29.47
CA GLY A 44 -16.51 -6.81 30.54
C GLY A 44 -16.69 -6.07 31.87
N GLU A 45 -17.49 -6.64 32.75
CA GLU A 45 -18.04 -6.09 34.00
C GLU A 45 -17.04 -5.54 35.03
N SER A 46 -17.54 -4.58 35.81
CA SER A 46 -16.92 -3.83 36.91
C SER A 46 -16.93 -4.61 38.26
N PRO A 47 -16.34 -4.09 39.38
CA PRO A 47 -17.04 -3.06 40.15
C PRO A 47 -16.17 -2.00 40.91
N HIS A 48 -16.76 -0.81 41.02
CA HIS A 48 -16.55 0.29 41.99
C HIS A 48 -15.21 1.07 41.99
N THR A 49 -15.25 2.34 41.57
CA THR A 49 -14.95 3.53 42.42
C THR A 49 -15.43 4.79 41.67
N SER A 50 -16.16 5.65 42.38
CA SER A 50 -16.87 6.84 41.89
C SER A 50 -15.97 8.03 41.52
N LEU A 51 -16.21 8.63 40.33
CA LEU A 51 -15.77 9.98 39.95
C LEU A 51 -16.92 10.73 39.24
N PRO A 52 -17.02 12.07 39.37
CA PRO A 52 -18.24 12.86 39.12
C PRO A 52 -18.57 13.08 37.63
N PRO A 53 -19.81 13.50 37.29
CA PRO A 53 -20.27 13.58 35.90
C PRO A 53 -19.60 14.74 35.13
N MET A 54 -19.18 14.44 33.90
CA MET A 54 -18.75 15.43 32.89
C MET A 54 -19.96 16.23 32.37
N PRO A 55 -19.80 17.53 32.04
CA PRO A 55 -20.89 18.37 31.53
C PRO A 55 -21.29 17.98 30.10
N PRO A 56 -22.54 18.28 29.68
CA PRO A 56 -23.07 17.84 28.39
C PRO A 56 -22.38 18.55 27.22
N ARG A 57 -21.97 17.77 26.21
CA ARG A 57 -21.54 18.28 24.90
C ARG A 57 -22.72 18.94 24.20
N SER A 58 -22.71 20.27 24.11
CA SER A 58 -23.70 21.06 23.38
C SER A 58 -23.52 20.89 21.86
N HIS A 59 -24.23 19.95 21.25
CA HIS A 59 -24.63 20.08 19.85
C HIS A 59 -25.86 21.00 19.80
N ALA A 60 -25.63 22.31 19.79
CA ALA A 60 -26.70 23.27 19.50
C ALA A 60 -26.95 23.24 17.98
N ALA A 61 -27.81 22.34 17.52
CA ALA A 61 -28.51 22.53 16.26
C ALA A 61 -29.50 23.69 16.47
N ALA A 62 -29.19 24.86 15.89
CA ALA A 62 -30.09 26.01 15.92
C ALA A 62 -31.29 25.72 15.02
N TYR A 63 -32.41 25.31 15.60
CA TYR A 63 -33.70 25.29 14.92
C TYR A 63 -34.26 26.71 14.87
N ILE A 64 -34.49 27.24 13.68
CA ILE A 64 -35.21 28.50 13.50
C ILE A 64 -36.70 28.20 13.69
N THR A 65 -37.28 28.67 14.78
CA THR A 65 -38.74 28.71 14.96
C THR A 65 -39.24 30.09 14.51
N VAL A 66 -39.83 30.17 13.33
CA VAL A 66 -40.54 31.38 12.89
C VAL A 66 -41.92 31.37 13.56
N ARG A 67 -42.07 32.19 14.60
CA ARG A 67 -43.38 32.44 15.23
C ARG A 67 -44.16 33.38 14.32
N GLY A 68 -45.22 32.87 13.72
CA GLY A 68 -46.07 33.62 12.79
C GLY A 68 -46.63 34.90 13.41
N GLN A 69 -46.47 36.00 12.71
CA GLN A 69 -47.29 37.20 12.87
C GLN A 69 -47.99 37.47 11.53
N ASN A 70 -49.32 37.40 11.58
CA ASN A 70 -50.32 37.95 10.67
C ASN A 70 -50.08 37.76 9.16
N LEU A 71 -50.75 36.73 8.64
CA LEU A 71 -51.16 36.64 7.24
C LEU A 71 -52.21 37.72 6.98
N ASP A 72 -51.88 38.77 6.23
CA ASP A 72 -52.83 39.59 5.46
C ASP A 72 -52.04 40.61 4.60
N ASP A 73 -51.28 40.15 3.60
CA ASP A 73 -50.97 40.94 2.39
C ASP A 73 -50.23 40.09 1.32
N PRO A 74 -50.72 39.93 0.07
CA PRO A 74 -50.10 38.98 -0.86
C PRO A 74 -48.92 39.51 -1.69
N LEU A 75 -48.50 40.78 -1.62
CA LEU A 75 -47.58 41.34 -2.64
C LEU A 75 -46.52 42.38 -2.19
N SER A 76 -46.24 42.57 -0.89
CA SER A 76 -45.27 43.59 -0.46
C SER A 76 -43.89 43.03 -0.05
N SER A 77 -42.91 43.28 -0.93
CA SER A 77 -41.48 43.48 -0.64
C SER A 77 -40.71 42.40 0.13
N PHE A 78 -40.15 41.42 -0.60
CA PHE A 78 -39.03 40.59 -0.15
C PHE A 78 -37.65 41.24 -0.40
N SER A 79 -37.58 42.54 -0.69
CA SER A 79 -36.32 43.21 -1.06
C SER A 79 -35.57 43.84 0.11
N ASP A 80 -36.19 44.00 1.29
CA ASP A 80 -35.59 44.73 2.41
C ASP A 80 -35.45 43.88 3.68
N VAL A 81 -35.02 42.62 3.55
CA VAL A 81 -34.49 41.87 4.69
C VAL A 81 -32.99 42.15 4.78
N PRO A 82 -32.49 42.88 5.79
CA PRO A 82 -31.06 43.08 5.95
C PRO A 82 -30.43 41.73 6.25
N VAL A 83 -29.63 41.21 5.31
CA VAL A 83 -28.86 39.97 5.50
C VAL A 83 -27.87 40.25 6.64
N PRO A 84 -28.00 39.62 7.82
CA PRO A 84 -27.05 39.86 8.90
C PRO A 84 -25.70 39.32 8.46
N HIS A 85 -24.71 40.20 8.30
CA HIS A 85 -23.31 39.81 8.12
C HIS A 85 -22.82 39.14 9.41
N PHE A 86 -23.13 37.87 9.61
CA PHE A 86 -22.50 37.05 10.64
C PHE A 86 -21.02 36.88 10.26
N ARG A 87 -20.16 37.72 10.84
CA ARG A 87 -18.73 37.40 10.93
C ARG A 87 -18.63 36.17 11.82
N ILE A 88 -18.46 34.99 11.20
CA ILE A 88 -18.04 33.79 11.92
C ILE A 88 -16.64 34.09 12.46
N SER A 89 -16.54 34.55 13.69
CA SER A 89 -15.28 34.60 14.42
C SER A 89 -14.86 33.15 14.65
N ILE A 90 -13.95 32.65 13.82
CA ILE A 90 -13.31 31.36 14.07
C ILE A 90 -12.69 31.46 15.46
N PRO A 91 -13.13 30.67 16.45
CA PRO A 91 -12.55 30.75 17.78
C PRO A 91 -11.06 30.44 17.66
N VAL A 92 -10.21 31.42 17.98
CA VAL A 92 -8.77 31.24 18.06
C VAL A 92 -8.55 30.22 19.18
N ARG A 93 -8.23 28.98 18.81
CA ARG A 93 -7.99 27.91 19.78
C ARG A 93 -6.88 28.38 20.74
N PRO A 94 -7.07 28.34 22.07
CA PRO A 94 -6.05 28.76 23.01
C PRO A 94 -4.75 27.97 22.77
N PRO A 95 -3.56 28.55 23.05
CA PRO A 95 -2.29 27.86 22.85
C PRO A 95 -2.30 26.55 23.64
N ARG A 96 -2.09 25.43 22.93
CA ARG A 96 -2.15 24.08 23.53
C ARG A 96 -1.21 23.99 24.75
N PRO A 97 -1.65 23.45 25.90
CA PRO A 97 -0.81 23.24 27.06
C PRO A 97 0.42 22.38 26.74
N ARG A 98 1.54 22.60 27.46
CA ARG A 98 2.81 21.92 27.19
C ARG A 98 2.68 20.39 27.23
N ALA A 99 1.87 19.85 28.14
CA ALA A 99 1.62 18.42 28.26
C ALA A 99 0.97 17.82 27.00
N GLU A 100 0.05 18.53 26.35
CA GLU A 100 -0.60 18.07 25.11
C GLU A 100 0.40 18.03 23.94
N ARG A 101 1.32 19.01 23.88
CA ARG A 101 2.41 19.00 22.89
C ARG A 101 3.40 17.87 23.12
N TRP A 102 3.73 17.57 24.38
CA TRP A 102 4.58 16.44 24.73
C TRP A 102 3.90 15.11 24.42
N ALA A 103 2.60 14.97 24.71
CA ALA A 103 1.84 13.77 24.36
C ALA A 103 1.77 13.56 22.83
N GLU A 104 1.56 14.63 22.06
CA GLU A 104 1.57 14.59 20.60
C GLU A 104 2.96 14.27 20.04
N PHE A 105 4.02 14.85 20.60
CA PHE A 105 5.40 14.56 20.20
C PHE A 105 5.82 13.12 20.50
N VAL A 106 5.55 12.65 21.73
CA VAL A 106 5.87 11.29 22.17
C VAL A 106 5.02 10.28 21.41
N GLY A 107 3.73 10.53 21.25
CA GLY A 107 2.84 9.68 20.46
C GLY A 107 3.25 9.60 18.99
N GLY A 108 3.71 10.71 18.40
CA GLY A 108 4.18 10.76 17.02
C GLY A 108 5.52 10.07 16.75
N HIS A 109 6.38 9.92 17.77
CA HIS A 109 7.73 9.34 17.64
C HIS A 109 7.92 8.05 18.45
N ALA A 110 6.86 7.51 19.05
CA ALA A 110 6.93 6.34 19.93
C ALA A 110 7.63 5.16 19.26
N ASP A 111 7.29 4.85 18.00
CA ASP A 111 7.91 3.76 17.24
C ASP A 111 9.39 4.00 16.98
N THR A 112 9.78 5.24 16.64
CA THR A 112 11.18 5.59 16.41
C THR A 112 11.99 5.47 17.71
N PHE A 113 11.43 5.93 18.82
CA PHE A 113 12.05 5.78 20.13
C PHE A 113 12.18 4.31 20.54
N LEU A 114 11.15 3.50 20.33
CA LEU A 114 11.17 2.07 20.61
C LEU A 114 12.31 1.37 19.88
N PHE A 115 12.40 1.54 18.55
CA PHE A 115 13.45 0.88 17.77
C PHE A 115 14.84 1.47 18.02
N PHE A 116 14.93 2.74 18.45
CA PHE A 116 16.18 3.32 18.93
C PHE A 116 16.63 2.67 20.26
N CYS A 117 15.71 2.48 21.21
CA CYS A 117 15.99 1.75 22.44
C CYS A 117 16.37 0.28 22.15
N VAL A 118 15.68 -0.40 21.23
CA VAL A 118 16.05 -1.78 20.83
C VAL A 118 17.44 -1.80 20.20
N LEU A 119 17.78 -0.83 19.35
CA LEU A 119 19.13 -0.71 18.77
C LEU A 119 20.20 -0.58 19.86
N LEU A 120 20.00 0.31 20.84
CA LEU A 120 20.99 0.57 21.89
C LEU A 120 21.07 -0.54 22.95
N LEU A 121 19.93 -1.05 23.40
CA LEU A 121 19.86 -1.98 24.55
C LEU A 121 19.99 -3.45 24.13
N ALA A 122 19.57 -3.81 22.93
CA ALA A 122 19.62 -5.19 22.45
C ALA A 122 20.51 -5.34 21.21
N GLY A 123 20.44 -4.43 20.23
CA GLY A 123 21.16 -4.51 18.97
C GLY A 123 22.68 -4.42 19.12
N LEU A 124 23.18 -3.34 19.72
CA LEU A 124 24.62 -3.15 19.93
C LEU A 124 25.20 -4.23 20.88
N PRO A 125 24.57 -4.55 22.04
CA PRO A 125 25.06 -5.63 22.88
C PRO A 125 25.04 -7.00 22.19
N SER A 126 23.98 -7.35 21.44
CA SER A 126 23.96 -8.63 20.74
C SER A 126 25.06 -8.72 19.68
N TYR A 127 25.34 -7.62 18.99
CA TYR A 127 26.36 -7.55 17.95
C TYR A 127 27.79 -7.72 18.48
N TYR A 128 28.10 -7.11 19.63
CA TYR A 128 29.45 -7.17 20.21
C TYR A 128 29.66 -8.32 21.21
N SER A 129 28.61 -8.76 21.92
CA SER A 129 28.72 -9.80 22.95
C SER A 129 28.43 -11.21 22.47
N SER A 130 27.67 -11.39 21.37
CA SER A 130 27.29 -12.71 20.84
C SER A 130 27.78 -12.90 19.41
N PRO A 131 28.87 -13.67 19.18
CA PRO A 131 29.34 -13.97 17.83
C PRO A 131 28.23 -14.64 17.00
N GLY A 132 27.83 -14.00 15.89
CA GLY A 132 26.88 -14.58 14.93
C GLY A 132 25.39 -14.32 15.16
N TYR A 133 24.98 -13.37 16.02
CA TYR A 133 23.58 -12.94 16.09
C TYR A 133 23.39 -11.42 15.89
N THR A 134 23.21 -11.05 14.62
CA THR A 134 23.13 -9.65 14.16
C THR A 134 21.70 -9.15 13.97
N MET A 135 20.69 -10.01 14.14
CA MET A 135 19.29 -9.72 13.82
C MET A 135 18.76 -8.44 14.50
N PRO A 136 18.84 -8.26 15.84
CA PRO A 136 18.21 -7.11 16.49
C PRO A 136 18.80 -5.78 16.02
N LEU A 137 20.10 -5.78 15.72
CA LEU A 137 20.80 -4.63 15.15
C LEU A 137 20.28 -4.34 13.74
N HIS A 138 20.36 -5.32 12.83
CA HIS A 138 19.97 -5.15 11.43
C HIS A 138 18.51 -4.72 11.29
N LEU A 139 17.61 -5.29 12.10
CA LEU A 139 16.19 -4.96 12.10
C LEU A 139 15.96 -3.52 12.55
N SER A 140 16.58 -3.12 13.67
CA SER A 140 16.42 -1.77 14.22
C SER A 140 16.98 -0.70 13.29
N VAL A 141 18.15 -0.95 12.70
CA VAL A 141 18.74 -0.05 11.68
C VAL A 141 17.79 0.12 10.50
N ASN A 142 17.24 -0.98 9.96
CA ASN A 142 16.33 -0.91 8.82
C ASN A 142 15.08 -0.07 9.11
N ILE A 143 14.44 -0.31 10.25
CA ILE A 143 13.22 0.39 10.65
C ILE A 143 13.50 1.88 10.92
N LEU A 144 14.60 2.20 11.62
CA LEU A 144 15.00 3.59 11.87
C LEU A 144 15.35 4.34 10.58
N MET A 145 16.03 3.68 9.64
CA MET A 145 16.33 4.29 8.34
C MET A 145 15.07 4.51 7.51
N PHE A 146 14.07 3.63 7.60
CA PHE A 146 12.78 3.83 6.96
C PHE A 146 12.03 5.04 7.54
N PHE A 147 11.95 5.17 8.88
CA PHE A 147 11.32 6.33 9.50
C PHE A 147 12.06 7.63 9.21
N SER A 148 13.39 7.59 9.20
CA SER A 148 14.24 8.74 8.85
C SER A 148 14.01 9.18 7.39
N ALA A 149 13.93 8.23 6.46
CA ALA A 149 13.60 8.51 5.06
C ALA A 149 12.18 9.06 4.90
N MET A 150 11.24 8.59 5.73
CA MET A 150 9.88 9.11 5.81
C MET A 150 9.78 10.49 6.48
N ALA A 151 10.81 10.97 7.17
CA ALA A 151 10.84 12.31 7.76
C ALA A 151 11.28 13.40 6.76
N LEU A 152 11.83 13.02 5.59
CA LEU A 152 12.30 13.97 4.57
C LEU A 152 11.16 14.90 4.07
N PRO A 153 11.46 16.13 3.61
CA PRO A 153 10.43 17.01 3.05
C PRO A 153 9.74 16.41 1.81
N PRO A 154 8.48 16.76 1.51
CA PRO A 154 7.70 16.15 0.42
C PRO A 154 8.38 16.25 -0.96
N SER A 155 9.03 17.38 -1.25
CA SER A 155 9.76 17.60 -2.51
C SER A 155 10.92 16.63 -2.68
N TRP A 156 11.61 16.31 -1.58
CA TRP A 156 12.73 15.37 -1.59
C TRP A 156 12.26 13.92 -1.69
N ARG A 157 11.09 13.57 -1.15
CA ARG A 157 10.53 12.20 -1.25
C ARG A 157 10.19 11.79 -2.69
N GLN A 158 9.99 12.76 -3.60
CA GLN A 158 9.73 12.47 -5.01
C GLN A 158 11.01 12.04 -5.76
N LEU A 159 12.17 12.58 -5.38
CA LEU A 159 13.47 12.20 -5.97
C LEU A 159 14.10 11.03 -5.22
N LEU A 160 14.10 11.12 -3.90
CA LEU A 160 14.66 10.15 -2.96
C LEU A 160 13.51 9.34 -2.35
N HIS A 161 12.94 8.42 -3.13
CA HIS A 161 11.84 7.58 -2.67
C HIS A 161 12.23 6.88 -1.35
N PRO A 162 11.42 6.98 -0.27
CA PRO A 162 11.82 6.52 1.05
C PRO A 162 12.30 5.07 1.12
N VAL A 163 11.72 4.19 0.30
CA VAL A 163 12.11 2.77 0.21
C VAL A 163 13.53 2.58 -0.34
N ILE A 164 13.94 3.37 -1.34
CA ILE A 164 15.29 3.25 -1.91
C ILE A 164 16.31 3.84 -0.94
N VAL A 165 16.01 5.01 -0.39
CA VAL A 165 16.89 5.68 0.58
C VAL A 165 17.11 4.80 1.79
N SER A 166 16.03 4.26 2.37
CA SER A 166 16.14 3.41 3.55
C SER A 166 16.91 2.13 3.26
N ALA A 167 16.66 1.47 2.12
CA ALA A 167 17.39 0.27 1.73
C ALA A 167 18.88 0.53 1.52
N PHE A 168 19.24 1.60 0.79
CA PHE A 168 20.62 1.98 0.55
C PHE A 168 21.34 2.39 1.84
N SER A 169 20.72 3.24 2.66
CA SER A 169 21.27 3.65 3.95
C SER A 169 21.45 2.46 4.90
N THR A 170 20.49 1.54 4.94
CA THR A 170 20.60 0.31 5.76
C THR A 170 21.76 -0.55 5.31
N LEU A 171 21.89 -0.81 4.00
CA LEU A 171 23.01 -1.57 3.45
C LEU A 171 24.35 -0.92 3.76
N LEU A 172 24.44 0.41 3.62
CA LEU A 172 25.66 1.15 3.92
C LEU A 172 26.06 1.04 5.40
N ILE A 173 25.10 1.22 6.32
CA ILE A 173 25.35 1.14 7.76
C ILE A 173 25.76 -0.28 8.17
N VAL A 174 25.02 -1.28 7.71
CA VAL A 174 25.27 -2.69 8.02
C VAL A 174 26.62 -3.14 7.44
N TRP A 175 26.96 -2.70 6.24
CA TRP A 175 28.28 -2.94 5.65
C TRP A 175 29.41 -2.25 6.43
N LEU A 176 29.20 -1.00 6.86
CA LEU A 176 30.19 -0.25 7.64
C LEU A 176 30.42 -0.91 9.01
N LEU A 177 29.36 -1.41 9.66
CA LEU A 177 29.47 -2.16 10.91
C LEU A 177 30.20 -3.48 10.71
N GLY A 178 29.91 -4.23 9.64
CA GLY A 178 30.65 -5.45 9.28
C GLY A 178 32.14 -5.18 9.10
N ARG A 179 32.49 -4.07 8.43
CA ARG A 179 33.90 -3.63 8.29
C ARG A 179 34.56 -3.31 9.63
N VAL A 180 33.84 -2.72 10.57
CA VAL A 180 34.35 -2.43 11.93
C VAL A 180 34.52 -3.72 12.74
N HIS A 181 33.68 -4.73 12.51
CA HIS A 181 33.74 -6.02 13.21
C HIS A 181 34.78 -7.01 12.63
N GLY A 182 35.39 -6.69 11.49
CA GLY A 182 36.41 -7.51 10.84
C GLY A 182 35.89 -8.41 9.71
N ASP A 183 34.59 -8.32 9.37
CA ASP A 183 33.99 -9.02 8.24
C ASP A 183 34.30 -8.26 6.94
N ASN A 184 35.23 -8.80 6.15
CA ASN A 184 35.69 -8.13 4.94
C ASN A 184 34.76 -8.31 3.72
N SER A 185 33.79 -9.23 3.78
CA SER A 185 32.90 -9.54 2.66
C SER A 185 31.45 -9.12 2.90
N LEU A 186 30.91 -8.31 1.98
CA LEU A 186 29.50 -7.93 1.93
C LEU A 186 28.58 -9.16 1.86
N SER A 187 29.01 -10.25 1.21
CA SER A 187 28.20 -11.47 1.08
C SER A 187 27.95 -12.16 2.42
N SER A 188 28.89 -12.09 3.36
CA SER A 188 28.74 -12.67 4.70
C SER A 188 27.67 -11.92 5.47
N VAL A 189 27.77 -10.59 5.47
CA VAL A 189 26.82 -9.71 6.15
C VAL A 189 25.41 -9.84 5.57
N LEU A 190 25.28 -9.98 4.24
CA LEU A 190 23.99 -10.25 3.59
C LEU A 190 23.44 -11.66 3.91
N GLY A 191 24.32 -12.65 4.10
CA GLY A 191 23.95 -13.98 4.56
C GLY A 191 23.30 -13.94 5.94
N ASP A 192 23.90 -13.20 6.88
CA ASP A 192 23.36 -13.00 8.22
C ASP A 192 22.07 -12.17 8.23
N TYR A 193 21.92 -11.27 7.25
CA TYR A 193 20.70 -10.49 7.10
C TYR A 193 19.49 -11.35 6.69
N ARG A 194 19.69 -12.36 5.81
CA ARG A 194 18.63 -13.26 5.34
C ARG A 194 19.13 -14.70 5.33
N THR A 195 18.85 -15.42 6.42
CA THR A 195 19.26 -16.82 6.61
C THR A 195 18.26 -17.81 6.00
N GLY A 196 17.05 -17.35 5.68
CA GLY A 196 15.99 -18.16 5.09
C GLY A 196 15.10 -18.85 6.11
N SER A 197 15.30 -18.59 7.40
CA SER A 197 14.53 -19.11 8.54
C SER A 197 13.31 -18.22 8.85
N THR A 198 12.39 -18.11 7.89
CA THR A 198 11.11 -17.40 8.08
C THR A 198 10.26 -18.04 9.19
N TYR A 199 9.40 -17.25 9.85
CA TYR A 199 8.52 -17.70 10.94
C TYR A 199 7.75 -18.98 10.58
N LEU A 200 7.17 -19.07 9.38
CA LEU A 200 6.43 -20.25 8.95
C LEU A 200 7.30 -21.53 8.89
N LYS A 201 8.59 -21.41 8.54
CA LYS A 201 9.51 -22.56 8.53
C LYS A 201 9.93 -22.96 9.94
N LEU A 202 10.20 -21.97 10.79
CA LEU A 202 10.51 -22.21 12.20
C LEU A 202 9.32 -22.86 12.92
N TRP A 203 8.11 -22.38 12.65
CA TRP A 203 6.87 -22.96 13.16
C TRP A 203 6.64 -24.38 12.64
N ALA A 204 6.80 -24.61 11.34
CA ALA A 204 6.63 -25.94 10.76
C ALA A 204 7.70 -26.95 11.24
N ALA A 205 8.89 -26.47 11.56
CA ALA A 205 9.95 -27.29 12.12
C ALA A 205 9.84 -27.46 13.65
N ALA A 206 9.01 -26.67 14.33
CA ALA A 206 8.85 -26.74 15.78
C ALA A 206 8.39 -28.14 16.20
N GLY A 207 9.14 -28.78 17.09
CA GLY A 207 8.88 -30.15 17.52
C GLY A 207 9.43 -31.25 16.61
N THR A 208 10.16 -30.91 15.54
CA THR A 208 10.89 -31.86 14.69
C THR A 208 12.39 -31.74 14.88
N GLU A 209 13.16 -32.78 14.56
CA GLU A 209 14.64 -32.73 14.60
C GLU A 209 15.23 -31.63 13.69
N LYS A 210 14.47 -31.21 12.65
CA LYS A 210 14.84 -30.09 11.77
C LYS A 210 14.90 -28.74 12.49
N ALA A 211 14.26 -28.59 13.66
CA ALA A 211 14.35 -27.36 14.45
C ALA A 211 15.79 -27.01 14.83
N ASN A 212 16.61 -28.03 15.11
CA ASN A 212 17.99 -27.84 15.58
C ASN A 212 18.98 -27.57 14.45
N THR A 213 18.59 -27.79 13.19
CA THR A 213 19.46 -27.58 12.01
C THR A 213 19.19 -26.26 11.30
N LEU A 214 18.08 -25.58 11.63
CA LEU A 214 17.75 -24.29 11.04
C LEU A 214 18.64 -23.17 11.61
N PRO A 215 19.22 -22.32 10.75
CA PRO A 215 19.97 -21.16 11.21
C PRO A 215 19.03 -20.19 11.95
N ARG A 216 19.59 -19.38 12.85
CA ARG A 216 18.83 -18.34 13.54
C ARG A 216 18.26 -17.33 12.52
N PRO A 217 17.06 -16.77 12.73
CA PRO A 217 16.44 -15.85 11.79
C PRO A 217 17.22 -14.54 11.71
N GLY A 218 17.44 -14.06 10.48
CA GLY A 218 17.96 -12.72 10.23
C GLY A 218 16.86 -11.66 10.22
N ALA A 219 17.25 -10.39 10.14
CA ALA A 219 16.29 -9.27 10.06
C ALA A 219 15.40 -9.36 8.82
N GLY A 220 15.95 -9.79 7.68
CA GLY A 220 15.21 -10.02 6.45
C GLY A 220 14.17 -11.14 6.55
N ASP A 221 14.40 -12.16 7.38
CA ASP A 221 13.44 -13.24 7.61
C ASP A 221 12.25 -12.78 8.46
N ILE A 222 12.50 -11.91 9.44
CA ILE A 222 11.43 -11.27 10.24
C ILE A 222 10.58 -10.37 9.35
N LEU A 223 11.21 -9.51 8.54
CA LEU A 223 10.49 -8.64 7.61
C LEU A 223 9.72 -9.45 6.57
N SER A 224 10.27 -10.56 6.09
CA SER A 224 9.56 -11.49 5.19
C SER A 224 8.35 -12.12 5.87
N SER A 225 8.47 -12.50 7.15
CA SER A 225 7.34 -13.05 7.93
C SER A 225 6.25 -11.99 8.19
N ALA A 226 6.64 -10.74 8.44
CA ALA A 226 5.71 -9.62 8.56
C ALA A 226 5.02 -9.30 7.23
N MET A 227 5.70 -9.54 6.10
CA MET A 227 5.10 -9.38 4.78
C MET A 227 3.94 -10.36 4.55
N ASP A 228 4.06 -11.61 5.01
CA ASP A 228 2.97 -12.60 4.93
C ASP A 228 1.72 -12.11 5.68
N ALA A 229 1.89 -11.61 6.91
CA ALA A 229 0.80 -11.02 7.69
C ALA A 229 0.22 -9.76 7.01
N SER A 230 1.08 -8.93 6.41
CA SER A 230 0.67 -7.73 5.69
C SER A 230 -0.19 -8.05 4.47
N ILE A 231 0.15 -9.12 3.73
CA ILE A 231 -0.62 -9.59 2.57
C ILE A 231 -2.02 -10.02 3.02
N VAL A 232 -2.13 -10.77 4.13
CA VAL A 232 -3.43 -11.15 4.70
C VAL A 232 -4.22 -9.92 5.13
N SER A 233 -3.55 -8.92 5.72
CA SER A 233 -4.20 -7.67 6.13
C SER A 233 -4.77 -6.86 4.97
N LEU A 234 -4.27 -7.01 3.73
CA LEU A 234 -4.86 -6.38 2.54
C LEU A 234 -6.26 -6.92 2.23
N ALA A 235 -6.67 -8.06 2.80
CA ALA A 235 -8.03 -8.55 2.70
C ALA A 235 -9.05 -7.67 3.45
N LEU A 236 -8.64 -6.92 4.50
CA LEU A 236 -9.54 -6.03 5.23
C LEU A 236 -10.15 -4.93 4.35
N PRO A 237 -9.38 -4.08 3.66
CA PRO A 237 -9.96 -3.07 2.77
C PRO A 237 -10.78 -3.71 1.64
N MET A 238 -10.36 -4.86 1.11
CA MET A 238 -11.15 -5.58 0.11
C MET A 238 -12.50 -6.06 0.66
N TYR A 239 -12.55 -6.50 1.92
CA TYR A 239 -13.79 -6.89 2.58
C TYR A 239 -14.70 -5.69 2.89
N GLN A 240 -14.12 -4.58 3.32
CA GLN A 240 -14.85 -3.33 3.58
C GLN A 240 -15.52 -2.79 2.32
N TYR A 241 -14.80 -2.79 1.18
CA TYR A 241 -15.31 -2.28 -0.11
C TYR A 241 -15.83 -3.39 -1.04
N ARG A 242 -16.19 -4.57 -0.51
CA ARG A 242 -16.61 -5.75 -1.30
C ARG A 242 -17.79 -5.50 -2.25
N HIS A 243 -18.75 -4.66 -1.84
CA HIS A 243 -19.93 -4.36 -2.64
C HIS A 243 -19.56 -3.53 -3.88
N GLU A 244 -18.64 -2.59 -3.71
CA GLU A 244 -18.10 -1.75 -4.77
C GLU A 244 -17.23 -2.55 -5.74
N LEU A 245 -16.41 -3.45 -5.21
CA LEU A 245 -15.62 -4.41 -6.01
C LEU A 245 -16.51 -5.31 -6.86
N ARG A 246 -17.62 -5.82 -6.29
CA ARG A 246 -18.59 -6.64 -7.04
C ARG A 246 -19.30 -5.83 -8.13
N ARG A 247 -19.71 -4.60 -7.83
CA ARG A 247 -20.40 -3.71 -8.78
C ARG A 247 -19.54 -3.42 -10.01
N HIS A 248 -18.23 -3.22 -9.80
CA HIS A 248 -17.29 -2.87 -10.87
C HIS A 248 -16.38 -4.04 -11.28
N PHE A 249 -16.80 -5.28 -11.02
CA PHE A 249 -15.98 -6.47 -11.23
C PHE A 249 -15.39 -6.53 -12.65
N PHE A 250 -16.22 -6.33 -13.67
CA PHE A 250 -15.77 -6.34 -15.07
C PHE A 250 -14.81 -5.20 -15.40
N ALA A 251 -15.04 -4.01 -14.84
CA ALA A 251 -14.15 -2.86 -15.01
C ALA A 251 -12.78 -3.05 -14.35
N ILE A 252 -12.65 -3.99 -13.41
CA ILE A 252 -11.37 -4.35 -12.79
C ILE A 252 -10.73 -5.54 -13.52
N VAL A 253 -11.51 -6.59 -13.80
CA VAL A 253 -10.97 -7.86 -14.29
C VAL A 253 -10.50 -7.79 -15.74
N LEU A 254 -11.30 -7.22 -16.64
CA LEU A 254 -10.96 -7.17 -18.06
C LEU A 254 -9.64 -6.41 -18.31
N PRO A 255 -9.44 -5.20 -17.75
CA PRO A 255 -8.16 -4.51 -17.91
C PRO A 255 -6.96 -5.33 -17.42
N ASN A 256 -7.08 -5.97 -16.27
CA ASN A 256 -5.97 -6.73 -15.68
C ASN A 256 -5.59 -7.95 -16.52
N ILE A 257 -6.57 -8.67 -17.09
CA ILE A 257 -6.29 -9.80 -17.99
C ILE A 257 -5.55 -9.31 -19.24
N VAL A 258 -6.07 -8.28 -19.90
CA VAL A 258 -5.45 -7.73 -21.12
C VAL A 258 -4.04 -7.20 -20.82
N LEU A 259 -3.87 -6.48 -19.72
CA LEU A 259 -2.55 -6.00 -19.28
C LEU A 259 -1.58 -7.14 -19.01
N SER A 260 -2.02 -8.24 -18.39
CA SER A 260 -1.17 -9.40 -18.09
C SER A 260 -0.68 -10.07 -19.36
N ILE A 261 -1.58 -10.25 -20.34
CA ILE A 261 -1.25 -10.80 -21.66
C ILE A 261 -0.26 -9.89 -22.38
N ILE A 262 -0.56 -8.59 -22.47
CA ILE A 262 0.37 -7.61 -23.08
C ILE A 262 1.72 -7.67 -22.38
N SER A 263 1.75 -7.80 -21.05
CA SER A 263 3.01 -7.87 -20.31
C SER A 263 3.83 -9.11 -20.67
N LEU A 264 3.18 -10.27 -20.79
CA LEU A 264 3.83 -11.53 -21.14
C LEU A 264 4.38 -11.56 -22.56
N PHE A 265 3.67 -11.00 -23.54
CA PHE A 265 4.05 -11.11 -24.95
C PHE A 265 4.88 -9.92 -25.46
N VAL A 266 4.57 -8.69 -25.04
CA VAL A 266 5.17 -7.49 -25.65
C VAL A 266 6.52 -7.15 -25.04
N TYR A 267 6.65 -7.16 -23.70
CA TYR A 267 7.92 -6.77 -23.06
C TYR A 267 9.12 -7.63 -23.44
N PRO A 268 9.06 -8.99 -23.41
CA PRO A 268 10.23 -9.78 -23.75
C PRO A 268 10.67 -9.57 -25.20
N VAL A 269 9.73 -9.42 -26.14
CA VAL A 269 10.02 -9.11 -27.55
C VAL A 269 10.71 -7.76 -27.69
N VAL A 270 10.18 -6.72 -27.05
CA VAL A 270 10.77 -5.38 -27.09
C VAL A 270 12.17 -5.37 -26.46
N CYS A 271 12.36 -6.06 -25.33
CA CYS A 271 13.66 -6.15 -24.66
C CYS A 271 14.69 -6.87 -25.54
N HIS A 272 14.28 -7.96 -26.18
CA HIS A 272 15.13 -8.72 -27.08
C HIS A 272 15.51 -7.91 -28.32
N ALA A 273 14.57 -7.16 -28.90
CA ALA A 273 14.81 -6.28 -30.04
C ALA A 273 15.81 -5.15 -29.73
N ILE A 274 15.91 -4.73 -28.45
CA ILE A 274 16.90 -3.75 -27.98
C ILE A 274 18.29 -4.39 -27.73
N GLY A 275 18.42 -5.71 -27.87
CA GLY A 275 19.67 -6.46 -27.72
C GLY A 275 19.89 -7.04 -26.32
N ILE A 276 18.86 -7.10 -25.47
CA ILE A 276 18.95 -7.77 -24.17
C ILE A 276 18.98 -9.29 -24.39
N SER A 277 19.84 -9.99 -23.62
CA SER A 277 19.94 -11.45 -23.72
C SER A 277 18.58 -12.12 -23.50
N PRO A 278 18.31 -13.26 -24.14
CA PRO A 278 16.97 -13.85 -24.10
C PRO A 278 16.47 -14.18 -22.69
N GLU A 279 17.32 -14.78 -21.85
CA GLU A 279 16.98 -15.13 -20.46
C GLU A 279 16.64 -13.89 -19.62
N ARG A 280 17.33 -12.76 -19.86
CA ARG A 280 17.07 -11.50 -19.16
C ARG A 280 15.83 -10.81 -19.72
N SER A 281 15.55 -10.94 -21.01
CA SER A 281 14.33 -10.41 -21.63
C SER A 281 13.08 -11.07 -21.07
N LEU A 282 13.12 -12.38 -20.79
CA LEU A 282 12.03 -13.10 -20.11
C LEU A 282 11.74 -12.56 -18.70
N ALA A 283 12.73 -12.00 -18.01
CA ALA A 283 12.52 -11.40 -16.69
C ALA A 283 11.59 -10.17 -16.74
N PHE A 284 11.53 -9.45 -17.87
CA PHE A 284 10.67 -8.28 -18.02
C PHE A 284 9.18 -8.61 -18.12
N THR A 285 8.82 -9.87 -18.40
CA THR A 285 7.42 -10.34 -18.42
C THR A 285 6.69 -10.06 -17.10
N SER A 286 7.43 -10.11 -16.00
CA SER A 286 6.94 -9.96 -14.63
C SER A 286 7.40 -8.66 -13.95
N ARG A 287 7.78 -7.64 -14.73
CA ARG A 287 8.30 -6.36 -14.20
C ARG A 287 7.33 -5.63 -13.26
N SER A 288 6.03 -5.85 -13.39
CA SER A 288 5.00 -5.18 -12.59
C SER A 288 4.40 -6.08 -11.51
N LEU A 289 5.07 -7.19 -11.19
CA LEU A 289 4.68 -8.11 -10.13
C LEU A 289 5.47 -7.87 -8.85
N THR A 290 4.88 -8.24 -7.72
CA THR A 290 5.63 -8.38 -6.47
C THR A 290 6.64 -9.52 -6.63
N LEU A 291 7.79 -9.42 -5.95
CA LEU A 291 8.84 -10.43 -6.06
C LEU A 291 8.32 -11.84 -5.78
N ALA A 292 7.43 -12.00 -4.80
CA ALA A 292 6.79 -13.27 -4.45
C ALA A 292 6.01 -13.91 -5.62
N LEU A 293 5.43 -13.11 -6.52
CA LEU A 293 4.69 -13.59 -7.71
C LEU A 293 5.58 -13.60 -8.97
N ALA A 294 6.55 -12.69 -9.05
CA ALA A 294 7.46 -12.56 -10.18
C ALA A 294 8.46 -13.73 -10.27
N THR A 295 9.03 -14.14 -9.14
CA THR A 295 10.00 -15.25 -9.07
C THR A 295 9.45 -16.55 -9.64
N PRO A 296 8.27 -17.08 -9.22
CA PRO A 296 7.74 -18.31 -9.81
C PRO A 296 7.38 -18.13 -11.29
N ALA A 297 6.82 -16.98 -11.70
CA ALA A 297 6.45 -16.74 -13.10
C ALA A 297 7.67 -16.77 -14.04
N VAL A 298 8.75 -16.08 -13.68
CA VAL A 298 9.99 -16.04 -14.48
C VAL A 298 10.71 -17.38 -14.43
N LYS A 299 10.68 -18.08 -13.29
CA LYS A 299 11.24 -19.43 -13.17
C LYS A 299 10.56 -20.40 -14.14
N ASN A 300 9.24 -20.35 -14.26
CA ASN A 300 8.49 -21.21 -15.20
C ASN A 300 8.87 -20.93 -16.67
N LEU A 301 9.17 -19.66 -16.99
CA LEU A 301 9.61 -19.26 -18.33
C LEU A 301 11.09 -19.60 -18.60
N GLY A 302 11.88 -19.90 -17.55
CA GLY A 302 13.33 -20.13 -17.66
C GLY A 302 14.13 -18.82 -17.81
N GLY A 303 13.64 -17.71 -17.26
CA GLY A 303 14.36 -16.43 -17.25
C GLY A 303 15.25 -16.23 -16.01
N ASP A 304 16.04 -15.17 -16.02
CA ASP A 304 16.98 -14.85 -14.93
C ASP A 304 16.27 -14.24 -13.69
N LEU A 305 16.45 -14.91 -12.53
CA LEU A 305 15.84 -14.51 -11.26
C LEU A 305 16.49 -13.26 -10.64
N ASN A 306 17.75 -12.99 -10.95
CA ASN A 306 18.43 -11.78 -10.48
C ASN A 306 17.88 -10.55 -11.20
N THR A 307 17.73 -10.63 -12.52
CA THR A 307 17.16 -9.55 -13.34
C THR A 307 15.71 -9.24 -12.95
N VAL A 308 14.84 -10.25 -12.74
CA VAL A 308 13.44 -9.96 -12.37
C VAL A 308 13.34 -9.24 -11.03
N SER A 309 14.20 -9.59 -10.07
CA SER A 309 14.21 -8.96 -8.75
C SER A 309 14.54 -7.47 -8.85
N ALA A 310 15.57 -7.12 -9.62
CA ALA A 310 15.96 -5.73 -9.86
C ALA A 310 14.90 -4.95 -10.63
N VAL A 311 14.40 -5.52 -11.73
CA VAL A 311 13.41 -4.87 -12.61
C VAL A 311 12.08 -4.66 -11.87
N ALA A 312 11.60 -5.64 -11.10
CA ALA A 312 10.38 -5.51 -10.31
C ALA A 312 10.47 -4.38 -9.28
N LEU A 313 11.59 -4.28 -8.57
CA LEU A 313 11.82 -3.22 -7.59
C LEU A 313 11.86 -1.83 -8.25
N ILE A 314 12.66 -1.67 -9.30
CA ILE A 314 12.79 -0.39 -10.02
C ILE A 314 11.45 0.03 -10.61
N SER A 315 10.75 -0.92 -11.25
CA SER A 315 9.42 -0.71 -11.81
C SER A 315 8.41 -0.23 -10.77
N GLY A 316 8.36 -0.89 -9.62
CA GLY A 316 7.44 -0.54 -8.55
C GLY A 316 7.67 0.87 -8.04
N VAL A 317 8.94 1.25 -7.81
CA VAL A 317 9.29 2.61 -7.37
C VAL A 317 8.97 3.64 -8.45
N LEU A 318 9.36 3.41 -9.70
CA LEU A 318 9.03 4.31 -10.81
C LEU A 318 7.51 4.47 -10.98
N GLY A 319 6.75 3.40 -10.80
CA GLY A 319 5.29 3.43 -10.86
C GLY A 319 4.67 4.35 -9.79
N VAL A 320 5.20 4.36 -8.57
CA VAL A 320 4.74 5.27 -7.50
C VAL A 320 5.14 6.72 -7.78
N LEU A 321 6.38 6.95 -8.24
CA LEU A 321 6.90 8.29 -8.48
C LEU A 321 6.21 8.98 -9.66
N ILE A 322 6.09 8.26 -10.79
CA ILE A 322 5.56 8.82 -12.04
C ILE A 322 4.03 8.69 -12.09
N GLY A 323 3.45 7.70 -11.42
CA GLY A 323 2.04 7.34 -11.60
C GLY A 323 1.06 8.45 -11.26
N ARG A 324 1.28 9.21 -10.17
CA ARG A 324 0.41 10.34 -9.81
C ARG A 324 0.47 11.45 -10.87
N GLN A 325 1.67 11.83 -11.28
CA GLN A 325 1.88 12.87 -12.27
C GLN A 325 1.32 12.45 -13.63
N LEU A 326 1.49 11.18 -14.01
CA LEU A 326 0.98 10.63 -15.25
C LEU A 326 -0.55 10.64 -15.27
N LEU A 327 -1.21 10.21 -14.21
CA LEU A 327 -2.69 10.23 -14.13
C LEU A 327 -3.24 11.66 -14.19
N SER A 328 -2.56 12.61 -13.56
CA SER A 328 -2.89 14.04 -13.67
C SER A 328 -2.73 14.55 -15.11
N TRP A 329 -1.64 14.18 -15.79
CA TRP A 329 -1.41 14.55 -17.19
C TRP A 329 -2.45 13.96 -18.14
N LEU A 330 -2.87 12.71 -17.88
CA LEU A 330 -3.94 12.02 -18.60
C LEU A 330 -5.35 12.58 -18.28
N ARG A 331 -5.45 13.61 -17.41
CA ARG A 331 -6.70 14.22 -16.95
C ARG A 331 -7.68 13.18 -16.39
N ILE A 332 -7.16 12.20 -15.64
CA ILE A 332 -7.99 11.28 -14.87
C ILE A 332 -8.46 12.03 -13.61
N PRO A 333 -9.78 12.14 -13.37
CA PRO A 333 -10.31 12.81 -12.18
C PRO A 333 -9.79 12.17 -10.90
N GLU A 334 -9.59 12.97 -9.85
CA GLU A 334 -9.18 12.41 -8.56
C GLU A 334 -10.24 11.47 -7.97
N ASP A 335 -11.51 11.70 -8.28
CA ASP A 335 -12.64 10.89 -7.84
C ASP A 335 -12.77 9.54 -8.59
N ASP A 336 -11.98 9.30 -9.65
CA ASP A 336 -11.99 8.02 -10.37
C ASP A 336 -11.07 6.99 -9.68
N TYR A 337 -11.53 6.52 -8.51
CA TYR A 337 -10.81 5.56 -7.68
C TYR A 337 -10.61 4.20 -8.36
N ILE A 338 -11.48 3.82 -9.32
CA ILE A 338 -11.37 2.56 -10.06
C ILE A 338 -10.20 2.62 -11.05
N THR A 339 -10.15 3.65 -11.91
CA THR A 339 -9.05 3.80 -12.88
C THR A 339 -7.72 3.96 -12.17
N ARG A 340 -7.69 4.77 -11.09
CA ARG A 340 -6.49 4.95 -10.25
C ARG A 340 -6.06 3.62 -9.62
N GLY A 341 -6.99 2.90 -8.99
CA GLY A 341 -6.72 1.62 -8.34
C GLY A 341 -6.17 0.57 -9.30
N VAL A 342 -6.84 0.34 -10.43
CA VAL A 342 -6.39 -0.63 -11.45
C VAL A 342 -5.02 -0.26 -12.01
N THR A 343 -4.80 1.03 -12.29
CA THR A 343 -3.55 1.51 -12.89
C THR A 343 -2.37 1.32 -11.94
N PHE A 344 -2.52 1.69 -10.66
CA PHE A 344 -1.47 1.49 -9.65
C PHE A 344 -1.27 0.01 -9.33
N GLY A 345 -2.34 -0.77 -9.18
CA GLY A 345 -2.26 -2.20 -8.87
C GLY A 345 -1.49 -2.99 -9.93
N ALA A 346 -1.79 -2.74 -11.22
CA ALA A 346 -1.17 -3.45 -12.33
C ALA A 346 0.25 -2.97 -12.71
N ASN A 347 0.69 -1.78 -12.28
CA ASN A 347 1.99 -1.22 -12.69
C ASN A 347 2.97 -0.96 -11.53
N ALA A 348 2.47 -0.66 -10.33
CA ALA A 348 3.27 -0.33 -9.15
C ALA A 348 3.08 -1.34 -7.98
N SER A 349 2.24 -2.35 -8.18
CA SER A 349 2.04 -3.50 -7.29
C SER A 349 1.79 -3.06 -5.83
N ALA A 350 2.53 -3.63 -4.87
CA ALA A 350 2.36 -3.37 -3.44
C ALA A 350 2.78 -1.95 -3.06
N LEU A 351 3.77 -1.36 -3.74
CA LEU A 351 4.21 0.01 -3.46
C LEU A 351 3.12 1.04 -3.84
N GLY A 352 2.47 0.85 -4.99
CA GLY A 352 1.31 1.66 -5.40
C GLY A 352 0.12 1.51 -4.45
N THR A 353 -0.15 0.28 -4.03
CA THR A 353 -1.22 -0.01 -3.07
C THR A 353 -0.95 0.63 -1.71
N ALA A 354 0.29 0.59 -1.21
CA ALA A 354 0.68 1.23 0.04
C ALA A 354 0.54 2.76 0.01
N LEU A 355 0.83 3.39 -1.14
CA LEU A 355 0.57 4.81 -1.35
C LEU A 355 -0.94 5.11 -1.30
N LEU A 356 -1.75 4.29 -1.96
CA LEU A 356 -3.20 4.47 -2.00
C LEU A 356 -3.84 4.25 -0.62
N LEU A 357 -3.36 3.30 0.19
CA LEU A 357 -3.87 3.10 1.56
C LEU A 357 -3.82 4.37 2.42
N ARG A 358 -2.87 5.27 2.15
CA ARG A 358 -2.73 6.55 2.87
C ARG A 358 -3.50 7.70 2.23
N THR A 359 -3.79 7.64 0.93
CA THR A 359 -4.33 8.77 0.17
C THR A 359 -5.78 8.56 -0.25
N ASP A 360 -6.14 7.34 -0.64
CA ASP A 360 -7.48 6.92 -1.04
C ASP A 360 -7.68 5.41 -0.72
N PRO A 361 -8.27 5.07 0.44
CA PRO A 361 -8.51 3.69 0.83
C PRO A 361 -9.44 2.90 -0.11
N ARG A 362 -10.33 3.57 -0.85
CA ARG A 362 -11.21 2.92 -1.85
C ARG A 362 -10.41 2.48 -3.06
N ALA A 363 -9.60 3.38 -3.62
CA ALA A 363 -8.68 3.04 -4.70
C ALA A 363 -7.65 1.98 -4.25
N ALA A 364 -7.25 1.98 -2.98
CA ALA A 364 -6.34 0.98 -2.43
C ALA A 364 -6.95 -0.44 -2.48
N ALA A 365 -8.23 -0.61 -2.13
CA ALA A 365 -8.89 -1.91 -2.22
C ALA A 365 -8.94 -2.45 -3.66
N ILE A 366 -9.21 -1.56 -4.63
CA ILE A 366 -9.19 -1.89 -6.06
C ILE A 366 -7.77 -2.22 -6.52
N SER A 367 -6.77 -1.48 -6.06
CA SER A 367 -5.36 -1.72 -6.35
C SER A 367 -4.88 -3.06 -5.81
N SER A 368 -5.27 -3.43 -4.59
CA SER A 368 -4.98 -4.75 -4.01
C SER A 368 -5.55 -5.88 -4.86
N LEU A 369 -6.82 -5.77 -5.28
CA LEU A 369 -7.46 -6.76 -6.14
C LEU A 369 -6.78 -6.82 -7.52
N ALA A 370 -6.51 -5.67 -8.14
CA ALA A 370 -5.86 -5.58 -9.44
C ALA A 370 -4.45 -6.19 -9.43
N MET A 371 -3.64 -5.86 -8.42
CA MET A 371 -2.31 -6.44 -8.23
C MET A 371 -2.36 -7.97 -8.09
N GLY A 372 -3.28 -8.48 -7.27
CA GLY A 372 -3.47 -9.92 -7.07
C GLY A 372 -3.89 -10.60 -8.37
N LEU A 373 -4.89 -10.06 -9.05
CA LEU A 373 -5.40 -10.62 -10.29
C LEU A 373 -4.37 -10.61 -11.41
N PHE A 374 -3.68 -9.48 -11.62
CA PHE A 374 -2.61 -9.35 -12.60
C PHE A 374 -1.51 -10.41 -12.34
N GLY A 375 -1.08 -10.55 -11.09
CA GLY A 375 -0.10 -11.57 -10.72
C GLY A 375 -0.58 -13.01 -10.89
N THR A 376 -1.81 -13.31 -10.48
CA THR A 376 -2.39 -14.65 -10.67
C THR A 376 -2.49 -15.00 -12.16
N VAL A 377 -2.98 -14.09 -13.00
CA VAL A 377 -3.08 -14.32 -14.44
C VAL A 377 -1.68 -14.53 -15.04
N THR A 378 -0.70 -13.68 -14.73
CA THR A 378 0.67 -13.87 -15.22
C THR A 378 1.27 -15.21 -14.79
N VAL A 379 1.11 -15.62 -13.53
CA VAL A 379 1.62 -16.90 -13.03
C VAL A 379 0.92 -18.08 -13.71
N VAL A 380 -0.40 -18.04 -13.85
CA VAL A 380 -1.17 -19.10 -14.54
C VAL A 380 -0.70 -19.24 -15.99
N PHE A 381 -0.63 -18.15 -16.74
CA PHE A 381 -0.17 -18.19 -18.14
C PHE A 381 1.28 -18.65 -18.26
N SER A 382 2.17 -18.23 -17.35
CA SER A 382 3.55 -18.69 -17.31
C SER A 382 3.69 -20.17 -16.96
N SER A 383 2.65 -20.80 -16.41
CA SER A 383 2.66 -22.23 -16.03
C SER A 383 2.12 -23.13 -17.14
N ILE A 384 1.47 -22.57 -18.16
CA ILE A 384 0.87 -23.33 -19.27
C ILE A 384 1.95 -23.63 -20.33
N PRO A 385 2.33 -24.90 -20.57
CA PRO A 385 3.49 -25.22 -21.42
C PRO A 385 3.41 -24.66 -22.86
N PRO A 386 2.25 -24.70 -23.56
CA PRO A 386 2.12 -24.04 -24.86
C PRO A 386 2.44 -22.55 -24.83
N MET A 387 1.98 -21.83 -23.80
CA MET A 387 2.23 -20.39 -23.67
C MET A 387 3.71 -20.13 -23.38
N VAL A 388 4.34 -20.93 -22.54
CA VAL A 388 5.77 -20.86 -22.28
C VAL A 388 6.57 -21.05 -23.56
N HIS A 389 6.23 -22.05 -24.38
CA HIS A 389 6.93 -22.30 -25.63
C HIS A 389 6.81 -21.11 -26.61
N ILE A 390 5.61 -20.55 -26.77
CA ILE A 390 5.41 -19.35 -27.61
C ILE A 390 6.23 -18.17 -27.08
N ILE A 391 6.22 -17.92 -25.77
CA ILE A 391 6.96 -16.79 -25.20
C ILE A 391 8.48 -17.00 -25.36
N ARG A 392 8.99 -18.23 -25.24
CA ARG A 392 10.41 -18.53 -25.43
C ARG A 392 10.83 -18.43 -26.91
N SER A 393 9.98 -18.85 -27.84
CA SER A 393 10.27 -18.75 -29.28
C SER A 393 10.33 -17.30 -29.76
N LEU A 394 9.49 -16.42 -29.19
CA LEU A 394 9.52 -14.98 -29.44
C LEU A 394 10.84 -14.29 -29.06
N VAL A 395 11.66 -14.94 -28.24
CA VAL A 395 12.97 -14.42 -27.78
C VAL A 395 14.12 -15.29 -28.32
N GLY A 396 13.84 -16.23 -29.22
CA GLY A 396 14.84 -17.08 -29.87
C GLY A 396 15.48 -18.15 -28.96
N LEU A 397 14.78 -18.60 -27.91
CA LEU A 397 15.28 -19.62 -26.97
C LEU A 397 14.85 -21.06 -27.28
N THR A 398 14.05 -21.27 -28.32
CA THR A 398 13.50 -22.58 -28.70
C THR A 398 13.39 -22.72 -30.20
#